data_AF-A0A7W3IPN7-F1
#
_entry.id   AF-A0A7W3IPN7-F1
#
_cell.length_a   1.000
_cell.length_b   1.000
_cell.length_c   1.000
_cell.angle_alpha   90.00
_cell.angle_beta   90.00
_cell.angle_gamma   90.00
#
_symmetry.space_group_name_H-M   'P 1'
#
loop_
_entity.id
_entity.type
_entity.pdbx_description
1 polymer ?
#
loop_
_entity_poly.entity_id
_entity_poly.type
_entity_poly.pdbx_seq_one_letter_code
_entity_poly.pdbx_strand_id
1 'polypeptide(L)'
;MIGELAELEGFELADLVALVPRFPGAAGRRVGWVLDRFTDVDDLDELAAEVVSATPTPSRLDPAGGASGCIDRDWMVFLNRVVEPDL
;
A
#
# COMPACT_ATOMS: atom_id res chain seq x y z
N MET A 1 -1.55 -13.51 -1.20
CA MET A 1 -1.44 -12.20 -0.50
C MET A 1 -1.23 -11.08 -1.55
N ILE A 2 -1.30 -9.78 -1.24
CA ILE A 2 -0.91 -8.72 -2.21
C ILE A 2 0.59 -8.80 -2.58
N GLY A 3 1.45 -9.29 -1.68
CA GLY A 3 2.88 -9.51 -1.99
C GLY A 3 3.09 -10.49 -3.15
N GLU A 4 2.42 -11.65 -3.10
CA GLU A 4 2.44 -12.66 -4.18
C GLU A 4 1.96 -12.13 -5.54
N LEU A 5 1.17 -11.05 -5.55
CA LEU A 5 0.68 -10.43 -6.78
C LEU A 5 1.79 -9.73 -7.56
N ALA A 6 2.82 -9.23 -6.87
CA ALA A 6 3.98 -8.60 -7.50
C ALA A 6 4.88 -9.61 -8.24
N GLU A 7 4.80 -10.89 -7.87
CA GLU A 7 5.61 -11.96 -8.46
C GLU A 7 4.94 -12.60 -9.69
N LEU A 8 3.71 -12.19 -10.03
CA LEU A 8 2.97 -12.73 -11.16
C LEU A 8 3.49 -12.16 -12.49
N GLU A 9 3.63 -13.04 -13.50
CA GLU A 9 3.86 -12.60 -14.88
C GLU A 9 2.72 -11.66 -15.32
N GLY A 10 3.07 -10.43 -15.67
CA GLY A 10 2.13 -9.39 -16.10
C GLY A 10 1.72 -8.39 -15.02
N PHE A 11 2.32 -8.43 -13.83
CA PHE A 11 2.22 -7.33 -12.88
C PHE A 11 3.04 -6.13 -13.38
N GLU A 12 2.37 -5.02 -13.67
CA GLU A 12 3.00 -3.77 -14.08
C GLU A 12 2.63 -2.67 -13.09
N LEU A 13 3.64 -2.04 -12.46
CA LEU A 13 3.43 -0.96 -11.50
C LEU A 13 2.66 0.22 -12.12
N ALA A 14 2.89 0.50 -13.40
CA ALA A 14 2.20 1.54 -14.14
C ALA A 14 0.68 1.32 -14.20
N ASP A 15 0.23 0.06 -14.34
CA ASP A 15 -1.20 -0.27 -14.33
C ASP A 15 -1.81 -0.01 -12.95
N LEU A 16 -1.06 -0.28 -11.88
CA LEU A 16 -1.49 0.01 -10.51
C LEU A 16 -1.64 1.52 -10.28
N VAL A 17 -0.65 2.31 -10.69
CA VAL A 17 -0.68 3.78 -10.61
C VAL A 17 -1.89 4.33 -11.37
N ALA A 18 -2.15 3.86 -12.59
CA ALA A 18 -3.29 4.27 -13.40
C ALA A 18 -4.66 3.95 -12.75
N LEU A 19 -4.72 2.95 -11.88
CA LEU A 19 -5.93 2.57 -11.14
C LEU A 19 -6.16 3.43 -9.88
N VAL A 20 -5.11 4.00 -9.27
CA VAL A 20 -5.25 4.75 -8.00
C VAL A 20 -6.36 5.81 -8.04
N PRO A 21 -6.48 6.66 -9.08
CA PRO A 21 -7.54 7.68 -9.12
C PRO A 21 -8.97 7.12 -9.18
N ARG A 22 -9.13 5.84 -9.55
CA ARG A 22 -10.43 5.16 -9.71
C ARG A 22 -10.89 4.43 -8.45
N PHE A 23 -10.04 4.25 -7.45
CA PHE A 23 -10.36 3.51 -6.23
C PHE A 23 -10.15 4.36 -4.97
N PRO A 24 -10.77 4.01 -3.84
CA PRO A 24 -10.47 4.67 -2.57
C PRO A 24 -8.97 4.56 -2.27
N GLY A 25 -8.34 5.68 -1.90
CA GLY A 25 -6.89 5.74 -1.64
C GLY A 25 -6.39 4.67 -0.64
N ALA A 26 -7.26 4.19 0.25
CA ALA A 26 -6.96 3.09 1.16
C ALA A 26 -6.47 1.79 0.49
N ALA A 27 -6.89 1.50 -0.74
CA ALA A 27 -6.38 0.33 -1.48
C ALA A 27 -4.93 0.55 -1.93
N GLY A 28 -4.67 1.65 -2.65
CA GLY A 28 -3.32 1.98 -3.13
C GLY A 28 -2.30 2.11 -2.00
N ARG A 29 -2.68 2.73 -0.88
CA ARG A 29 -1.81 2.85 0.31
C ARG A 29 -1.36 1.52 0.88
N ARG A 30 -2.30 0.57 1.01
CA ARG A 30 -1.99 -0.76 1.54
C ARG A 30 -1.18 -1.59 0.56
N VAL A 31 -1.47 -1.48 -0.74
CA VAL A 31 -0.69 -2.16 -1.77
C VAL A 31 0.74 -1.64 -1.78
N GLY A 32 0.92 -0.32 -1.87
CA GLY A 32 2.25 0.29 -1.87
C GLY A 32 3.05 -0.04 -0.63
N TRP A 33 2.43 0.03 0.57
CA TRP A 33 3.08 -0.41 1.81
C TRP A 33 3.51 -1.89 1.79
N VAL A 34 2.69 -2.78 1.22
CA VAL A 34 3.06 -4.20 1.10
C VAL A 34 4.22 -4.40 0.11
N LEU A 35 4.20 -3.70 -1.03
CA LEU A 35 5.26 -3.78 -2.03
C LEU A 35 6.60 -3.31 -1.45
N ASP A 36 6.61 -2.11 -0.87
CA ASP A 36 7.81 -1.50 -0.25
C ASP A 36 8.38 -2.35 0.90
N ARG A 37 7.53 -3.06 1.65
CA ARG A 37 7.94 -3.82 2.83
C ARG A 37 8.38 -5.25 2.53
N PHE A 38 7.79 -5.89 1.53
CA PHE A 38 7.87 -7.34 1.33
C PHE A 38 8.29 -7.78 -0.07
N THR A 39 8.57 -6.84 -0.98
CA THR A 39 9.00 -7.16 -2.34
C THR A 39 10.21 -6.31 -2.72
N ASP A 40 10.97 -6.72 -3.73
CA ASP A 40 12.08 -5.94 -4.30
C ASP A 40 11.61 -5.04 -5.46
N VAL A 41 10.36 -4.56 -5.42
CA VAL A 41 9.81 -3.67 -6.45
C VAL A 41 10.34 -2.26 -6.22
N ASP A 42 11.16 -1.78 -7.17
CA ASP A 42 11.69 -0.42 -7.17
C ASP A 42 10.69 0.61 -7.76
N ASP A 43 11.06 1.89 -7.76
CA ASP A 43 10.34 3.01 -8.40
C ASP A 43 8.91 3.26 -7.90
N LEU A 44 8.65 2.97 -6.61
CA LEU A 44 7.34 3.18 -5.97
C LEU A 44 7.00 4.65 -5.67
N ASP A 45 7.89 5.61 -5.94
CA ASP A 45 7.75 7.02 -5.61
C ASP A 45 6.49 7.66 -6.21
N GLU A 46 6.19 7.35 -7.48
CA GLU A 46 5.00 7.87 -8.16
C GLU A 46 3.71 7.36 -7.50
N LEU A 47 3.69 6.07 -7.14
CA LEU A 47 2.58 5.47 -6.42
C LEU A 47 2.40 6.12 -5.03
N ALA A 48 3.49 6.32 -4.29
CA ALA A 48 3.47 6.96 -2.98
C ALA A 48 2.91 8.39 -3.06
N ALA A 49 3.36 9.18 -4.04
CA ALA A 49 2.89 10.55 -4.25
C ALA A 49 1.37 10.61 -4.52
N GLU A 50 0.86 9.74 -5.39
CA GLU A 50 -0.58 9.66 -5.72
C GLU A 50 -1.41 9.32 -4.48
N VAL A 51 -1.01 8.31 -3.71
CA VAL A 51 -1.82 7.84 -2.57
C VAL A 51 -1.73 8.75 -1.34
N VAL A 52 -0.61 9.45 -1.14
CA VAL A 52 -0.45 10.46 -0.09
C VAL A 52 -1.36 11.66 -0.37
N SER A 53 -1.44 12.10 -1.63
CA SER A 53 -2.25 13.25 -2.02
C SER A 53 -3.76 13.00 -1.98
N ALA A 54 -4.21 11.74 -2.08
CA ALA A 54 -5.62 11.38 -2.23
C ALA A 54 -6.53 11.86 -1.09
N THR A 55 -6.11 11.72 0.18
CA THR A 55 -6.88 12.20 1.35
C THR A 55 -5.96 12.50 2.55
N PRO A 56 -6.30 13.47 3.42
CA PRO A 56 -5.44 13.84 4.55
C PRO A 56 -5.46 12.82 5.71
N THR A 57 -6.42 11.91 5.75
CA THR A 57 -6.56 10.93 6.84
C THR A 57 -5.88 9.62 6.47
N PRO A 58 -4.96 9.08 7.30
CA PRO A 58 -4.34 7.79 7.05
C PRO A 58 -5.35 6.64 6.99
N SER A 59 -5.06 5.61 6.19
CA SER A 59 -5.87 4.40 6.09
C SER A 59 -5.39 3.33 7.05
N ARG A 60 -6.28 2.50 7.58
CA ARG A 60 -5.87 1.37 8.43
C ARG A 60 -5.27 0.25 7.58
N LEU A 61 -4.17 -0.36 8.06
CA LEU A 61 -3.59 -1.55 7.44
C LEU A 61 -4.58 -2.72 7.51
N ASP A 62 -5.13 -2.98 8.70
CA ASP A 62 -6.26 -3.86 8.93
C ASP A 62 -7.56 -3.03 9.06
N PRO A 63 -8.47 -3.06 8.07
CA PRO A 63 -9.74 -2.32 8.12
C PRO A 63 -10.65 -2.72 9.28
N ALA A 64 -10.57 -3.99 9.73
CA ALA A 64 -11.39 -4.51 10.81
C ALA A 64 -10.78 -4.16 12.18
N GLY A 65 -9.47 -3.89 12.24
CA GLY A 65 -8.77 -3.49 13.45
C GLY A 65 -9.08 -2.06 13.91
N GLY A 66 -8.84 -1.79 15.19
CA GLY A 66 -8.89 -0.44 15.75
C GLY A 66 -7.82 0.46 15.15
N ALA A 67 -8.01 1.78 15.16
CA ALA A 67 -6.99 2.75 14.71
C ALA A 67 -5.98 3.01 15.84
N SER A 68 -5.19 1.99 16.17
CA SER A 68 -4.12 2.03 17.18
C SER A 68 -2.80 1.66 16.53
N GLY A 69 -1.71 2.36 16.86
CA GLY A 69 -0.39 2.08 16.29
C GLY A 69 0.29 3.34 15.74
N CYS A 70 1.47 3.17 15.16
CA CYS A 70 2.17 4.26 14.46
C CYS A 70 1.60 4.47 13.05
N ILE A 71 1.84 5.67 12.52
CA ILE A 71 1.51 6.01 11.14
C ILE A 71 2.79 5.88 10.33
N ASP A 72 2.74 5.06 9.29
CA ASP A 72 3.65 5.13 8.16
C ASP A 72 3.27 6.34 7.31
N ARG A 73 4.17 7.33 7.22
CA ARG A 73 3.89 8.60 6.55
C ARG A 73 4.13 8.55 5.05
N ASP A 74 4.96 7.64 4.61
CA ASP A 74 5.32 7.49 3.19
C ASP A 74 4.12 6.87 2.45
N TRP A 75 3.38 5.98 3.11
CA TRP A 75 2.18 5.35 2.57
C TRP A 75 0.86 5.84 3.18
N MET A 76 0.90 6.72 4.19
CA MET A 76 -0.29 7.17 4.93
C MET A 76 -1.13 6.00 5.49
N VAL A 77 -0.46 5.05 6.15
CA VAL A 77 -1.06 3.83 6.72
C VAL A 77 -0.91 3.79 8.24
N PHE A 78 -1.98 3.51 8.98
CA PHE A 78 -1.90 3.08 10.38
C PHE A 78 -1.48 1.63 10.47
N LEU A 79 -0.32 1.37 11.08
CA LEU A 79 0.21 0.03 11.35
C LEU A 79 -0.51 -0.58 12.57
N ASN A 80 -1.80 -0.88 12.38
CA ASN A 80 -2.69 -1.37 13.42
C ASN A 80 -2.77 -2.90 13.52
N ARG A 81 -1.89 -3.59 12.82
CA ARG A 81 -1.71 -5.03 12.84
C ARG A 81 -0.25 -5.36 12.54
N VAL A 82 0.26 -6.41 13.15
CA VAL A 82 1.54 -7.01 12.76
C VAL A 82 1.31 -7.86 11.52
N VAL A 83 2.08 -7.59 10.47
CA VAL A 83 2.12 -8.39 9.24
C VAL A 83 3.52 -8.98 9.14
N GLU A 84 3.57 -10.31 9.14
CA GLU A 84 4.80 -11.08 8.92
C GLU A 84 4.76 -11.59 7.48
N PRO A 85 5.91 -11.63 6.77
CA PRO A 85 5.95 -12.33 5.50
C PRO A 85 5.71 -13.81 5.77
N ASP A 86 4.75 -14.40 5.04
CA ASP A 86 4.60 -15.86 5.04
C ASP A 86 5.84 -16.42 4.31
N LEU A 87 6.76 -17.02 5.07
CA LEU A 87 7.97 -17.71 4.56
C LEU A 87 7.63 -19.02 3.86
#